data_AF-A0A2N6P2R8-F1
#
_entry.id   AF-A0A2N6P2R8-F1
#
_cell.length_a   1.000
_cell.length_b   1.000
_cell.length_c   1.000
_cell.angle_alpha   90.00
_cell.angle_beta   90.00
_cell.angle_gamma   90.00
#
_symmetry.space_group_name_H-M   'P 1'
#
loop_
_entity.id
_entity.type
_entity.pdbx_description
1 polymer ?
#
loop_
_entity_poly.entity_id
_entity_poly.type
_entity_poly.pdbx_seq_one_letter_code
_entity_poly.pdbx_strand_id
1 'polypeptide(L)'
;MTLADLEFRRSGVRESDKIKYAKLPEEGSDPAPNSTAIVVGWGVQGARPLLNGSPVSKLHKVTLPVHDRQVCISAHPEAGGRDSIVCAGGEGRSMCLYDSGGPLFDAATGTLIGLASWLPEDKNGNQCDQAPNIFTRVGSYIPWIKANLGGGVGQLPAAEEVWIRNATRQMGAHCGRYMHEDPDDACDEASVECLKEMPQGTPEMELLQCVDRKEACAGQKCKPSKHGQCIEKAKVCVQEKDIQVGSIEEIQECALKNL
;
A
#
# COMPACT_ATOMS: atom_id res chain seq x y z
N MET A 1 -4.52 -5.77 6.39
CA MET A 1 -3.21 -6.12 5.82
C MET A 1 -3.09 -5.31 4.56
N THR A 2 -2.13 -4.39 4.51
CA THR A 2 -2.01 -3.39 3.45
C THR A 2 -0.79 -3.76 2.61
N LEU A 3 -0.97 -3.95 1.31
CA LEU A 3 0.12 -4.10 0.37
C LEU A 3 0.50 -2.72 -0.14
N ALA A 4 1.79 -2.41 -0.19
CA ALA A 4 2.30 -1.19 -0.80
C ALA A 4 3.25 -1.58 -1.94
N ASP A 5 3.16 -0.86 -3.06
CA ASP A 5 4.10 -0.97 -4.17
C ASP A 5 5.06 0.22 -4.11
N LEU A 6 6.35 -0.06 -4.32
CA LEU A 6 7.41 0.96 -4.22
C LEU A 6 8.02 1.16 -5.60
N GLU A 7 7.72 2.31 -6.21
CA GLU A 7 8.30 2.71 -7.49
C GLU A 7 9.67 3.40 -7.27
N PHE A 8 10.72 2.87 -7.90
CA PHE A 8 12.04 3.52 -7.86
C PHE A 8 12.04 4.80 -8.70
N ARG A 9 12.42 5.95 -8.11
CA ARG A 9 12.50 7.27 -8.76
C ARG A 9 13.59 7.43 -9.85
N ARG A 10 14.27 6.35 -10.26
CA ARG A 10 15.37 6.33 -11.26
C ARG A 10 15.16 5.20 -12.27
N SER A 11 15.99 5.15 -13.32
CA SER A 11 16.07 3.98 -14.22
C SER A 11 16.13 2.69 -13.39
N GLY A 12 15.26 1.72 -13.69
CA GLY A 12 15.09 0.50 -12.91
C GLY A 12 16.41 -0.20 -12.55
N VAL A 13 16.41 -0.92 -11.42
CA VAL A 13 17.60 -1.62 -10.92
C VAL A 13 18.03 -2.69 -11.92
N ARG A 14 19.24 -2.60 -12.46
CA ARG A 14 19.72 -3.59 -13.44
C ARG A 14 20.04 -4.91 -12.76
N GLU A 15 19.67 -6.01 -13.41
CA GLU A 15 20.10 -7.35 -12.97
C GLU A 15 21.62 -7.50 -13.02
N SER A 16 22.13 -8.34 -12.14
CA SER A 16 23.53 -8.75 -12.05
C SER A 16 23.63 -10.12 -11.39
N ASP A 17 24.84 -10.61 -11.15
CA ASP A 17 25.07 -11.84 -10.39
C ASP A 17 24.55 -11.77 -8.94
N LYS A 18 24.30 -10.56 -8.42
CA LYS A 18 23.78 -10.32 -7.07
C LYS A 18 22.36 -9.75 -7.04
N ILE A 19 21.79 -9.41 -8.20
CA ILE A 19 20.49 -8.76 -8.32
C ILE A 19 19.66 -9.51 -9.35
N LYS A 20 18.56 -10.09 -8.90
CA LYS A 20 17.56 -10.76 -9.74
C LYS A 20 16.17 -10.40 -9.26
N TYR A 21 15.23 -10.32 -10.20
CA TYR A 21 13.82 -10.11 -9.85
C TYR A 21 13.17 -11.41 -9.38
N ALA A 22 12.28 -11.29 -8.39
CA ALA A 22 11.46 -12.41 -7.96
C ALA A 22 10.43 -12.76 -9.04
N LYS A 23 10.18 -14.07 -9.22
CA LYS A 23 9.11 -14.54 -10.09
C LYS A 23 7.76 -14.33 -9.38
N LEU A 24 6.84 -13.61 -10.01
CA LEU A 24 5.47 -13.47 -9.52
C LEU A 24 4.68 -14.78 -9.73
N PRO A 25 3.79 -15.13 -8.80
CA PRO A 25 2.92 -16.28 -8.92
C PRO A 25 1.79 -16.04 -9.92
N GLU A 26 1.12 -17.13 -10.31
CA GLU A 26 -0.12 -17.04 -11.09
C GLU A 26 -1.21 -16.31 -10.29
N GLU A 27 -2.10 -15.64 -11.02
CA GLU A 27 -3.21 -14.91 -10.42
C GLU A 27 -4.15 -15.84 -9.65
N GLY A 28 -4.49 -15.47 -8.42
CA GLY A 28 -5.35 -16.29 -7.55
C GLY A 28 -4.69 -17.55 -7.01
N SER A 29 -3.44 -17.86 -7.40
CA SER A 29 -2.77 -19.09 -6.97
C SER A 29 -2.58 -19.17 -5.45
N ASP A 30 -2.64 -20.40 -4.96
CA ASP A 30 -2.61 -20.72 -3.54
C ASP A 30 -1.54 -21.77 -3.26
N PRO A 31 -0.59 -21.51 -2.34
CA PRO A 31 0.39 -22.51 -1.95
C PRO A 31 -0.28 -23.74 -1.35
N ALA A 32 0.10 -24.92 -1.85
CA ALA A 32 -0.48 -26.17 -1.37
C ALA A 32 -0.08 -26.42 0.10
N PRO A 33 -1.01 -26.80 0.99
CA PRO A 33 -0.66 -27.30 2.31
C PRO A 33 0.29 -28.49 2.21
N ASN A 34 1.18 -28.62 3.19
CA ASN A 34 2.27 -29.60 3.25
C ASN A 34 3.37 -29.41 2.19
N SER A 35 3.32 -28.33 1.39
CA SER A 35 4.49 -27.89 0.62
C SER A 35 5.52 -27.22 1.53
N THR A 36 6.68 -26.87 0.96
CA THR A 36 7.74 -26.16 1.68
C THR A 36 8.05 -24.84 1.01
N ALA A 37 8.40 -23.85 1.83
CA ALA A 37 8.74 -22.51 1.40
C ALA A 37 10.07 -22.07 2.03
N ILE A 38 10.74 -21.11 1.43
CA ILE A 38 11.98 -20.51 1.93
C ILE A 38 11.69 -19.06 2.29
N VAL A 39 11.90 -18.70 3.54
CA VAL A 39 11.95 -17.31 3.98
C VAL A 39 13.41 -16.88 4.13
N VAL A 40 13.70 -15.62 3.81
CA VAL A 40 15.03 -15.03 3.97
C VAL A 40 14.92 -13.69 4.69
N GLY A 41 15.88 -13.37 5.54
CA GLY A 41 15.82 -12.16 6.37
C GLY A 41 17.05 -11.94 7.24
N TRP A 42 17.05 -10.80 7.93
CA TRP A 42 18.05 -10.38 8.91
C TRP A 42 17.47 -10.30 10.33
N GLY A 43 16.26 -10.82 10.54
CA GLY A 43 15.56 -10.71 11.81
C GLY A 43 16.29 -11.34 12.99
N VAL A 44 15.79 -11.01 14.19
CA VAL A 44 16.33 -11.57 15.44
C VAL A 44 16.28 -13.09 15.43
N GLN A 45 17.21 -13.70 16.15
CA GLN A 45 17.28 -15.16 16.29
C GLN A 45 16.77 -15.61 17.67
N GLY A 46 16.08 -16.74 17.68
CA GLY A 46 15.56 -17.42 18.86
C GLY A 46 14.12 -17.03 19.24
N ALA A 47 13.45 -17.96 19.94
CA ALA A 47 12.13 -17.76 20.54
C ALA A 47 12.15 -16.63 21.58
N ARG A 48 11.22 -15.67 21.51
CA ARG A 48 11.20 -14.52 22.42
C ARG A 48 9.78 -14.08 22.78
N PRO A 49 9.53 -13.72 24.05
CA PRO A 49 8.24 -13.19 24.49
C PRO A 49 8.12 -11.66 24.36
N LEU A 50 9.15 -10.95 23.90
CA LEU A 50 9.19 -9.48 23.80
C LEU A 50 9.84 -9.02 22.49
N LEU A 51 9.50 -7.79 22.06
CA LEU A 51 10.14 -7.06 20.96
C LEU A 51 11.58 -6.64 21.31
N ASN A 52 12.45 -7.59 21.60
CA ASN A 52 13.84 -7.35 21.99
C ASN A 52 14.83 -8.20 21.19
N GLY A 53 16.09 -7.75 21.20
CA GLY A 53 17.17 -8.39 20.45
C GLY A 53 17.59 -7.57 19.23
N SER A 54 18.77 -7.89 18.72
CA SER A 54 19.34 -7.22 17.56
C SER A 54 19.22 -8.10 16.31
N PRO A 55 18.91 -7.52 15.14
CA PRO A 55 18.97 -8.25 13.89
C PRO A 55 20.38 -8.77 13.63
N VAL A 56 20.47 -9.84 12.86
CA VAL A 56 21.76 -10.43 12.47
C VAL A 56 22.41 -9.62 11.36
N SER A 57 23.75 -9.62 11.30
CA SER A 57 24.51 -8.88 10.29
C SER A 57 24.64 -9.59 8.95
N LYS A 58 24.25 -10.87 8.88
CA LYS A 58 24.29 -11.69 7.68
C LYS A 58 22.87 -12.13 7.31
N LEU A 59 22.60 -12.24 6.02
CA LEU A 59 21.32 -12.76 5.53
C LEU A 59 21.20 -14.24 5.93
N HIS A 60 20.09 -14.58 6.58
CA HIS A 60 19.74 -15.95 6.91
C HIS A 60 18.61 -16.44 6.01
N LYS A 61 18.50 -17.77 5.89
CA LYS A 61 17.39 -18.44 5.22
C LYS A 61 16.96 -19.65 6.01
N VAL A 62 15.67 -19.95 6.00
CA VAL A 62 15.12 -21.16 6.61
C VAL A 62 13.99 -21.71 5.76
N THR A 63 13.90 -23.04 5.71
CA THR A 63 12.80 -23.74 5.06
C THR A 63 11.66 -23.93 6.05
N LEU A 64 10.47 -23.46 5.67
CA LEU A 64 9.25 -23.49 6.45
C LEU A 64 8.25 -24.46 5.82
N PRO A 65 7.56 -25.29 6.62
CA PRO A 65 6.38 -26.00 6.14
C PRO A 65 5.25 -25.01 5.88
N VAL A 66 4.50 -25.21 4.80
CA VAL A 66 3.24 -24.49 4.51
C VAL A 66 2.09 -25.30 5.10
N HIS A 67 1.24 -24.63 5.87
CA HIS A 67 0.09 -25.23 6.54
C HIS A 67 -1.22 -24.82 5.90
N ASP A 68 -2.28 -25.57 6.20
CA ASP A 68 -3.64 -25.09 5.94
C ASP A 68 -3.88 -23.76 6.69
N ARG A 69 -4.59 -22.81 6.05
CA ARG A 69 -4.89 -21.51 6.66
C ARG A 69 -5.61 -21.65 8.00
N GLN A 70 -6.44 -22.68 8.17
CA GLN A 70 -7.17 -22.92 9.41
C GLN A 70 -6.24 -23.13 10.60
N VAL A 71 -4.99 -23.58 10.39
CA VAL A 71 -3.99 -23.68 11.46
C VAL A 71 -3.66 -22.30 12.02
N CYS A 72 -3.37 -21.33 11.15
CA CYS A 72 -3.10 -19.96 11.58
C CYS A 72 -4.36 -19.25 12.10
N ILE A 73 -5.54 -19.48 11.49
CA ILE A 73 -6.80 -18.87 11.95
C ILE A 73 -7.16 -19.40 13.35
N SER A 74 -6.92 -20.68 13.62
CA SER A 74 -7.16 -21.26 14.96
C SER A 74 -6.19 -20.71 16.00
N ALA A 75 -4.93 -20.48 15.63
CA ALA A 75 -3.94 -19.85 16.50
C ALA A 75 -4.17 -18.34 16.67
N HIS A 76 -4.79 -17.69 15.69
CA HIS A 76 -5.01 -16.25 15.68
C HIS A 76 -6.35 -15.91 14.99
N PRO A 77 -7.48 -15.93 15.72
CA PRO A 77 -8.81 -15.72 15.14
C PRO A 77 -8.99 -14.38 14.42
N GLU A 78 -8.22 -13.35 14.79
CA GLU A 78 -8.21 -12.03 14.11
C GLU A 78 -7.62 -12.09 12.68
N ALA A 79 -6.92 -13.17 12.34
CA ALA A 79 -6.52 -13.47 10.97
C ALA A 79 -7.68 -14.03 10.12
N GLY A 80 -8.82 -14.35 10.75
CA GLY A 80 -9.99 -14.96 10.12
C GLY A 80 -10.62 -14.13 9.00
N GLY A 81 -11.17 -14.84 8.01
CA GLY A 81 -11.94 -14.25 6.90
C GLY A 81 -11.12 -13.73 5.72
N ARG A 82 -9.82 -14.04 5.65
CA ARG A 82 -8.96 -13.57 4.57
C ARG A 82 -8.42 -14.74 3.75
N ASP A 83 -9.00 -14.95 2.56
CA ASP A 83 -8.38 -15.77 1.51
C ASP A 83 -7.02 -15.20 1.05
N SER A 84 -6.60 -14.05 1.57
CA SER A 84 -5.37 -13.35 1.23
C SER A 84 -4.17 -13.68 2.13
N ILE A 85 -4.20 -14.79 2.88
CA ILE A 85 -3.07 -15.22 3.73
C ILE A 85 -2.46 -16.57 3.32
N VAL A 86 -1.19 -16.76 3.68
CA VAL A 86 -0.46 -18.03 3.67
C VAL A 86 0.04 -18.30 5.09
N CYS A 87 -0.16 -19.53 5.57
CA CYS A 87 0.29 -19.98 6.88
C CYS A 87 1.57 -20.81 6.72
N ALA A 88 2.69 -20.40 7.33
CA ALA A 88 3.94 -21.15 7.21
C ALA A 88 4.85 -21.00 8.42
N GLY A 89 5.67 -22.02 8.68
CA GLY A 89 6.61 -22.07 9.81
C GLY A 89 6.03 -22.75 11.04
N GLY A 90 6.50 -22.37 12.21
CA GLY A 90 6.26 -23.10 13.45
C GLY A 90 7.27 -24.24 13.63
N GLU A 91 7.05 -25.08 14.65
CA GLU A 91 7.97 -26.19 15.00
C GLU A 91 9.42 -25.72 15.24
N GLY A 92 9.61 -24.51 15.76
CA GLY A 92 10.92 -23.90 16.00
C GLY A 92 11.59 -23.34 14.74
N ARG A 93 10.89 -23.27 13.60
CA ARG A 93 11.36 -22.62 12.37
C ARG A 93 10.42 -21.49 12.00
N SER A 94 10.94 -20.28 11.97
CA SER A 94 10.11 -19.10 11.81
C SER A 94 10.89 -17.97 11.16
N MET A 95 10.13 -17.04 10.58
CA MET A 95 10.58 -15.68 10.36
C MET A 95 10.44 -14.89 11.67
N CYS A 96 11.13 -13.77 11.84
CA CYS A 96 11.02 -13.02 13.10
C CYS A 96 11.08 -11.50 12.95
N LEU A 97 11.10 -10.82 14.09
CA LEU A 97 11.11 -9.37 14.18
C LEU A 97 12.21 -8.77 13.30
N TYR A 98 11.87 -7.62 12.71
CA TYR A 98 12.68 -6.86 11.73
C TYR A 98 12.70 -7.40 10.30
N ASP A 99 11.92 -8.44 9.97
CA ASP A 99 11.77 -8.94 8.60
C ASP A 99 10.41 -8.61 7.95
N SER A 100 9.65 -7.66 8.49
CA SER A 100 8.31 -7.30 7.98
C SER A 100 8.34 -6.95 6.49
N GLY A 101 7.39 -7.48 5.70
CA GLY A 101 7.38 -7.37 4.24
C GLY A 101 8.39 -8.27 3.51
N GLY A 102 9.22 -9.02 4.24
CA GLY A 102 10.20 -9.95 3.69
C GLY A 102 9.57 -11.08 2.87
N PRO A 103 10.30 -11.66 1.91
CA PRO A 103 9.73 -12.58 0.94
C PRO A 103 9.63 -14.02 1.48
N LEU A 104 8.54 -14.69 1.10
CA LEU A 104 8.37 -16.13 1.21
C LEU A 104 8.34 -16.74 -0.19
N PHE A 105 9.32 -17.57 -0.50
CA PHE A 105 9.46 -18.23 -1.80
C PHE A 105 8.99 -19.68 -1.73
N ASP A 106 8.29 -20.16 -2.75
CA ASP A 106 8.07 -21.58 -2.93
C ASP A 106 9.41 -22.30 -3.13
N ALA A 107 9.68 -23.35 -2.36
CA ALA A 107 11.01 -23.98 -2.33
C ALA A 107 11.35 -24.73 -3.64
N ALA A 108 10.33 -25.18 -4.39
CA ALA A 108 10.52 -25.95 -5.61
C ALA A 108 10.70 -25.04 -6.84
N THR A 109 9.97 -23.93 -6.89
CA THR A 109 9.87 -23.07 -8.08
C THR A 109 10.58 -21.73 -7.93
N GLY A 110 10.91 -21.32 -6.70
CA GLY A 110 11.47 -19.99 -6.41
C GLY A 110 10.47 -18.83 -6.60
N THR A 111 9.18 -19.14 -6.73
CA THR A 111 8.12 -18.16 -6.93
C THR A 111 7.81 -17.42 -5.63
N LEU A 112 7.59 -16.10 -5.68
CA LEU A 112 7.23 -15.29 -4.51
C LEU A 112 5.78 -15.53 -4.11
N ILE A 113 5.55 -16.44 -3.16
CA ILE A 113 4.21 -16.87 -2.76
C ILE A 113 3.64 -16.08 -1.59
N GLY A 114 4.50 -15.44 -0.79
CA GLY A 114 4.07 -14.68 0.38
C GLY A 114 4.96 -13.50 0.73
N LEU A 115 4.39 -12.57 1.50
CA LEU A 115 5.11 -11.46 2.15
C LEU A 115 4.88 -11.51 3.65
N ALA A 116 5.94 -11.38 4.42
CA ALA A 116 5.85 -11.45 5.87
C ALA A 116 4.96 -10.35 6.47
N SER A 117 4.16 -10.70 7.48
CA SER A 117 3.26 -9.71 8.07
C SER A 117 2.99 -9.88 9.55
N TRP A 118 2.56 -11.06 10.02
CA TRP A 118 2.22 -11.25 11.43
C TRP A 118 3.00 -12.42 12.02
N LEU A 119 3.44 -12.21 13.25
CA LEU A 119 4.12 -13.17 14.11
C LEU A 119 3.23 -13.49 15.32
N PRO A 120 2.32 -14.47 15.22
CA PRO A 120 1.54 -14.90 16.37
C PRO A 120 2.42 -15.43 17.50
N GLU A 121 1.98 -15.25 18.73
CA GLU A 121 2.56 -15.92 19.90
C GLU A 121 2.11 -17.38 19.95
N ASP A 122 3.00 -18.25 20.40
CA ASP A 122 2.65 -19.61 20.76
C ASP A 122 2.02 -19.72 22.16
N LYS A 123 1.64 -20.92 22.56
CA LYS A 123 1.02 -21.21 23.86
C LYS A 123 1.89 -20.82 25.08
N ASN A 124 3.19 -20.60 24.90
CA ASN A 124 4.12 -20.20 25.94
C ASN A 124 4.34 -18.67 25.93
N GLY A 125 3.63 -17.92 25.07
CA GLY A 125 3.81 -16.49 24.87
C GLY A 125 5.06 -16.15 24.04
N ASN A 126 5.65 -17.11 23.32
CA ASN A 126 6.81 -16.85 22.48
C ASN A 126 6.40 -16.56 21.04
N GLN A 127 6.96 -15.50 20.47
CA GLN A 127 6.95 -15.26 19.05
C GLN A 127 8.09 -16.03 18.37
N CYS A 128 7.90 -16.30 17.08
CA CYS A 128 8.90 -16.90 16.20
C CYS A 128 9.36 -18.32 16.59
N ASP A 129 8.48 -19.08 17.25
CA ASP A 129 8.82 -20.38 17.81
C ASP A 129 7.88 -21.48 17.30
N GLN A 130 6.89 -21.88 18.10
CA GLN A 130 6.03 -23.02 17.77
C GLN A 130 4.82 -22.64 16.91
N ALA A 131 4.34 -21.40 17.02
CA ALA A 131 3.23 -20.91 16.21
C ALA A 131 3.69 -20.57 14.78
N PRO A 132 2.95 -20.97 13.74
CA PRO A 132 3.24 -20.59 12.37
C PRO A 132 3.00 -19.09 12.16
N ASN A 133 3.78 -18.49 11.25
CA ASN A 133 3.62 -17.09 10.87
C ASN A 133 2.56 -16.92 9.80
N ILE A 134 2.05 -15.69 9.71
CA ILE A 134 1.06 -15.29 8.72
C ILE A 134 1.73 -14.39 7.69
N PHE A 135 1.64 -14.79 6.44
CA PHE A 135 2.13 -14.07 5.27
C PHE A 135 0.96 -13.57 4.42
N THR A 136 1.11 -12.42 3.78
CA THR A 136 0.22 -11.95 2.72
C THR A 136 0.35 -12.89 1.52
N ARG A 137 -0.74 -13.48 1.01
CA ARG A 137 -0.72 -14.33 -0.18
C ARG A 137 -0.55 -13.48 -1.44
N VAL A 138 0.61 -13.54 -2.08
CA VAL A 138 0.88 -12.71 -3.26
C VAL A 138 -0.08 -13.00 -4.41
N GLY A 139 -0.46 -14.28 -4.59
CA GLY A 139 -1.43 -14.71 -5.60
C GLY A 139 -2.76 -13.94 -5.56
N SER A 140 -3.26 -13.56 -4.37
CA SER A 140 -4.51 -12.79 -4.25
C SER A 140 -4.38 -11.32 -4.64
N TYR A 141 -3.15 -10.79 -4.72
CA TYR A 141 -2.88 -9.40 -5.06
C TYR A 141 -2.32 -9.22 -6.47
N ILE A 142 -2.12 -10.30 -7.25
CA ILE A 142 -1.64 -10.21 -8.63
C ILE A 142 -2.47 -9.26 -9.52
N PRO A 143 -3.82 -9.22 -9.45
CA PRO A 143 -4.59 -8.25 -10.25
C PRO A 143 -4.21 -6.80 -9.90
N TRP A 144 -4.12 -6.51 -8.60
CA TRP A 144 -3.72 -5.19 -8.10
C TRP A 144 -2.28 -4.87 -8.48
N ILE A 145 -1.35 -5.81 -8.32
CA ILE A 145 0.06 -5.63 -8.72
C ILE A 145 0.11 -5.29 -10.20
N LYS A 146 -0.52 -6.09 -11.08
CA LYS A 146 -0.54 -5.83 -12.53
C LYS A 146 -1.13 -4.46 -12.90
N ALA A 147 -2.17 -4.01 -12.20
CA ALA A 147 -2.77 -2.69 -12.43
C ALA A 147 -1.81 -1.53 -12.06
N ASN A 148 -0.94 -1.76 -11.08
CA ASN A 148 0.00 -0.77 -10.55
C ASN A 148 1.42 -0.89 -11.13
N LEU A 149 1.77 -2.03 -11.72
CA LEU A 149 2.94 -2.16 -12.58
C LEU A 149 2.74 -1.20 -13.75
N GLY A 150 3.56 -0.15 -13.81
CA GLY A 150 3.53 0.83 -14.89
C GLY A 150 3.74 0.15 -16.26
N GLY A 151 2.66 -0.27 -16.91
CA GLY A 151 2.58 -0.62 -18.34
C GLY A 151 3.62 -1.62 -18.87
N GLY A 152 3.27 -2.91 -18.86
CA GLY A 152 3.87 -3.98 -19.68
C GLY A 152 3.87 -5.30 -18.92
N VAL A 153 3.14 -6.36 -19.27
CA VAL A 153 2.78 -6.93 -20.57
C VAL A 153 1.37 -7.54 -20.48
N GLY A 154 0.50 -7.29 -21.47
CA GLY A 154 -0.58 -8.23 -21.82
C GLY A 154 -2.03 -7.85 -21.58
N GLN A 155 -2.40 -6.57 -21.54
CA GLN A 155 -3.69 -5.99 -21.98
C GLN A 155 -3.60 -4.50 -21.68
N LEU A 156 -3.82 -3.64 -22.69
CA LEU A 156 -3.93 -2.21 -22.42
C LEU A 156 -5.13 -2.02 -21.48
N PRO A 157 -4.98 -1.32 -20.34
CA PRO A 157 -6.14 -0.91 -19.56
C PRO A 157 -7.05 -0.09 -20.48
N ALA A 158 -8.36 -0.12 -20.25
CA ALA A 158 -9.26 0.79 -20.94
C ALA A 158 -8.71 2.22 -20.78
N ALA A 159 -8.87 3.09 -21.79
CA ALA A 159 -8.37 4.46 -21.72
C ALA A 159 -8.83 5.19 -20.42
N GLU A 160 -9.96 4.76 -19.87
CA GLU A 160 -10.53 5.17 -18.60
C GLU A 160 -9.64 4.78 -17.41
N GLU A 161 -9.21 3.52 -17.31
CA GLU A 161 -8.32 3.04 -16.24
C GLU A 161 -6.94 3.72 -16.28
N VAL A 162 -6.41 3.98 -17.49
CA VAL A 162 -5.13 4.70 -17.65
C VAL A 162 -5.24 6.14 -17.16
N TRP A 163 -6.32 6.84 -17.53
CA TRP A 163 -6.54 8.22 -17.11
C TRP A 163 -6.76 8.31 -15.60
N ILE A 164 -7.62 7.46 -15.03
CA ILE A 164 -7.88 7.41 -13.58
C ILE A 164 -6.57 7.18 -12.83
N ARG A 165 -5.77 6.18 -13.22
CA ARG A 165 -4.50 5.88 -12.56
C ARG A 165 -3.53 7.07 -12.60
N ASN A 166 -3.42 7.74 -13.75
CA ASN A 166 -2.53 8.90 -13.88
C ASN A 166 -3.04 10.09 -13.04
N ALA A 167 -4.34 10.36 -13.07
CA ALA A 167 -4.97 11.41 -12.29
C ALA A 167 -4.80 11.17 -10.77
N THR A 168 -5.07 9.94 -10.30
CA THR A 168 -4.85 9.56 -8.89
C THR A 168 -3.39 9.75 -8.46
N ARG A 169 -2.42 9.39 -9.33
CA ARG A 169 -0.98 9.60 -9.04
C ARG A 169 -0.63 11.08 -8.95
N GLN A 170 -1.13 11.91 -9.89
CA GLN A 170 -0.88 13.35 -9.91
C GLN A 170 -1.47 14.03 -8.67
N MET A 171 -2.70 13.67 -8.31
CA MET A 171 -3.42 14.22 -7.16
C MET A 171 -2.80 13.77 -5.84
N GLY A 172 -2.39 12.50 -5.70
CA GLY A 172 -1.65 12.03 -4.53
C GLY A 172 -0.28 12.70 -4.39
N ALA A 173 0.42 12.96 -5.50
CA ALA A 173 1.66 13.74 -5.47
C ALA A 173 1.42 15.22 -5.14
N HIS A 174 0.25 15.75 -5.45
CA HIS A 174 -0.17 17.11 -5.11
C HIS A 174 -0.48 17.26 -3.63
N CYS A 175 -1.33 16.39 -3.08
CA CYS A 175 -1.63 16.35 -1.64
C CYS A 175 -0.39 16.00 -0.79
N GLY A 176 0.52 15.16 -1.31
CA GLY A 176 1.77 14.79 -0.62
C GLY A 176 2.92 15.80 -0.71
N ARG A 177 2.78 16.93 -1.43
CA ARG A 177 3.86 17.93 -1.59
C ARG A 177 4.07 18.80 -0.36
N TYR A 178 3.03 19.00 0.44
CA TYR A 178 3.13 19.82 1.63
C TYR A 178 3.23 18.92 2.85
N MET A 179 4.34 19.05 3.59
CA MET A 179 4.39 18.74 5.02
C MET A 179 3.51 19.74 5.81
N HIS A 180 2.34 20.09 5.28
CA HIS A 180 1.26 20.61 6.09
C HIS A 180 0.65 19.39 6.75
N GLU A 181 0.51 19.44 8.06
CA GLU A 181 -0.49 18.63 8.74
C GLU A 181 -1.82 18.99 8.04
N ASP A 182 -2.34 18.08 7.22
CA ASP A 182 -3.73 18.06 6.77
C ASP A 182 -4.50 17.30 7.85
N PRO A 183 -4.98 17.97 8.91
CA PRO A 183 -5.53 17.30 10.09
C PRO A 183 -6.85 16.56 9.81
N ASP A 184 -7.47 16.78 8.64
CA ASP A 184 -8.83 16.33 8.33
C ASP A 184 -8.91 15.45 7.06
N ASP A 185 -7.77 15.01 6.49
CA ASP A 185 -7.70 14.29 5.19
C ASP A 185 -8.41 15.05 4.05
N ALA A 186 -8.50 16.37 4.15
CA ALA A 186 -9.35 17.21 3.30
C ALA A 186 -8.89 17.20 1.83
N CYS A 187 -7.58 17.13 1.58
CA CYS A 187 -7.04 17.06 0.22
C CYS A 187 -7.35 15.70 -0.44
N ASP A 188 -7.29 14.63 0.33
CA ASP A 188 -7.57 13.28 -0.15
C ASP A 188 -9.07 13.08 -0.45
N GLU A 189 -9.95 13.59 0.41
CA GLU A 189 -11.39 13.61 0.16
C GLU A 189 -11.74 14.43 -1.10
N ALA A 190 -11.19 15.64 -1.21
CA ALA A 190 -11.33 16.50 -2.38
C ALA A 190 -10.85 15.79 -3.66
N SER A 191 -9.76 15.01 -3.55
CA SER A 191 -9.23 14.23 -4.66
C SER A 191 -10.20 13.17 -5.16
N VAL A 192 -10.84 12.43 -4.25
CA VAL A 192 -11.84 11.42 -4.61
C VAL A 192 -13.06 12.05 -5.26
N GLU A 193 -13.51 13.22 -4.78
CA GLU A 193 -14.65 13.93 -5.37
C GLU A 193 -14.35 14.45 -6.77
N CYS A 194 -13.19 15.10 -6.97
CA CYS A 194 -12.80 15.64 -8.27
C CYS A 194 -12.66 14.54 -9.33
N LEU A 195 -12.14 13.37 -8.98
CA LEU A 195 -12.08 12.23 -9.89
C LEU A 195 -13.46 11.74 -10.35
N LYS A 196 -14.50 11.87 -9.51
CA LYS A 196 -15.88 11.48 -9.85
C LYS A 196 -16.60 12.53 -10.70
N GLU A 197 -16.29 13.80 -10.48
CA GLU A 197 -16.97 14.93 -11.11
C GLU A 197 -16.38 15.29 -12.48
N MET A 198 -15.06 15.12 -12.66
CA MET A 198 -14.36 15.61 -13.84
C MET A 198 -14.37 14.59 -14.99
N PRO A 199 -14.56 15.04 -16.26
CA PRO A 199 -14.55 14.13 -17.41
C PRO A 199 -13.21 13.41 -17.60
N GLN A 200 -13.27 12.22 -18.18
CA GLN A 200 -12.06 11.51 -18.61
C GLN A 200 -11.25 12.36 -19.59
N GLY A 201 -9.92 12.39 -19.41
CA GLY A 201 -9.02 13.19 -20.24
C GLY A 201 -8.88 14.64 -19.80
N THR A 202 -9.51 15.03 -18.68
CA THR A 202 -9.30 16.35 -18.06
C THR A 202 -7.80 16.62 -17.88
N PRO A 203 -7.30 17.81 -18.28
CA PRO A 203 -5.91 18.20 -18.07
C PRO A 203 -5.50 18.18 -16.60
N GLU A 204 -4.26 17.78 -16.33
CA GLU A 204 -3.69 17.70 -14.97
C GLU A 204 -3.94 18.98 -14.17
N MET A 205 -3.65 20.14 -14.76
CA MET A 205 -3.83 21.43 -14.08
C MET A 205 -5.28 21.67 -13.63
N GLU A 206 -6.26 21.26 -14.42
CA GLU A 206 -7.67 21.44 -14.07
C GLU A 206 -8.11 20.49 -12.96
N LEU A 207 -7.57 19.26 -12.95
CA LEU A 207 -7.75 18.31 -11.85
C LEU A 207 -7.17 18.84 -10.55
N LEU A 208 -5.93 19.33 -10.56
CA LEU A 208 -5.29 19.86 -9.35
C LEU A 208 -6.00 21.11 -8.83
N GLN A 209 -6.42 22.01 -9.73
CA GLN A 209 -7.24 23.15 -9.34
C GLN A 209 -8.60 22.74 -8.76
N CYS A 210 -9.17 21.60 -9.15
CA CYS A 210 -10.38 21.08 -8.53
C CYS A 210 -10.13 20.70 -7.06
N VAL A 211 -9.04 19.97 -6.81
CA VAL A 211 -8.63 19.56 -5.47
C VAL A 211 -8.43 20.78 -4.57
N ASP A 212 -7.62 21.74 -5.02
CA ASP A 212 -7.30 22.95 -4.24
C ASP A 212 -8.55 23.73 -3.79
N ARG A 213 -9.53 23.87 -4.70
CA ARG A 213 -10.78 24.60 -4.40
C ARG A 213 -11.64 23.89 -3.37
N LYS A 214 -11.73 22.56 -3.44
CA LYS A 214 -12.52 21.76 -2.50
C LYS A 214 -11.82 21.70 -1.14
N GLU A 215 -10.51 21.48 -1.12
CA GLU A 215 -9.69 21.49 0.10
C GLU A 215 -9.78 22.83 0.84
N ALA A 216 -9.68 23.95 0.11
CA ALA A 216 -9.82 25.30 0.69
C ALA A 216 -11.18 25.55 1.35
N CYS A 217 -12.21 24.78 0.99
CA CYS A 217 -13.58 24.90 1.49
C CYS A 217 -13.99 23.76 2.45
N ALA A 218 -13.09 22.82 2.76
CA ALA A 218 -13.36 21.63 3.56
C ALA A 218 -13.26 21.86 5.08
N GLY A 219 -13.72 20.88 5.86
CA GLY A 219 -13.61 20.85 7.33
C GLY A 219 -14.37 21.99 8.04
N GLN A 220 -13.86 22.42 9.20
CA GLN A 220 -14.45 23.54 9.96
C GLN A 220 -14.25 24.91 9.31
N LYS A 221 -13.51 24.99 8.20
CA LYS A 221 -13.16 26.23 7.50
C LYS A 221 -14.38 26.88 6.83
N CYS A 222 -15.39 26.09 6.45
CA CYS A 222 -16.64 26.58 5.86
C CYS A 222 -17.87 25.92 6.52
N LYS A 223 -18.96 26.68 6.69
CA LYS A 223 -20.22 26.09 7.16
C LYS A 223 -20.76 25.11 6.11
N PRO A 224 -21.31 23.94 6.49
CA PRO A 224 -21.85 22.97 5.53
C PRO A 224 -22.90 23.58 4.58
N SER A 225 -23.73 24.51 5.06
CA SER A 225 -24.74 25.22 4.25
C SER A 225 -24.17 26.18 3.21
N LYS A 226 -22.87 26.50 3.30
CA LYS A 226 -22.14 27.45 2.46
C LYS A 226 -21.06 26.80 1.59
N HIS A 227 -20.84 25.49 1.76
CA HIS A 227 -19.77 24.76 1.11
C HIS A 227 -19.79 24.89 -0.42
N GLY A 228 -20.95 24.70 -1.07
CA GLY A 228 -21.08 24.88 -2.52
C GLY A 228 -20.83 26.33 -2.98
N GLN A 229 -21.24 27.33 -2.19
CA GLN A 229 -20.96 28.74 -2.49
C GLN A 229 -19.47 29.06 -2.36
N CYS A 230 -18.78 28.44 -1.40
CA CYS A 230 -17.34 28.56 -1.24
C CYS A 230 -16.60 28.02 -2.47
N ILE A 231 -16.92 26.80 -2.92
CA ILE A 231 -16.23 26.16 -4.07
C ILE A 231 -16.40 26.99 -5.35
N GLU A 232 -17.62 27.45 -5.65
CA GLU A 232 -17.87 28.28 -6.83
C GLU A 232 -17.10 29.60 -6.79
N LYS A 233 -16.99 30.21 -5.61
CA LYS A 233 -16.21 31.43 -5.46
C LYS A 233 -14.71 31.18 -5.48
N ALA A 234 -14.25 30.07 -4.93
CA ALA A 234 -12.86 29.63 -5.04
C ALA A 234 -12.44 29.51 -6.51
N LYS A 235 -13.34 29.02 -7.38
CA LYS A 235 -13.11 28.96 -8.83
C LYS A 235 -12.91 30.35 -9.45
N VAL A 236 -13.77 31.30 -9.10
CA VAL A 236 -13.64 32.70 -9.55
C VAL A 236 -12.32 33.31 -9.04
N CYS A 237 -12.00 33.10 -7.77
CA CYS A 237 -10.77 33.59 -7.15
C CYS A 237 -9.51 33.10 -7.86
N VAL A 238 -9.41 31.81 -8.16
CA VAL A 238 -8.27 31.22 -8.88
C VAL A 238 -8.11 31.89 -10.24
N GLN A 239 -9.21 32.14 -10.96
CA GLN A 239 -9.17 32.73 -12.30
C GLN A 239 -8.86 34.22 -12.30
N GLU A 240 -9.52 35.02 -11.45
CA GLU A 240 -9.36 36.48 -11.44
C GLU A 240 -8.02 36.94 -10.87
N LYS A 241 -7.46 36.16 -9.93
CA LYS A 241 -6.21 36.49 -9.25
C LYS A 241 -5.01 35.69 -9.72
N ASP A 242 -5.19 34.79 -10.70
CA ASP A 242 -4.13 33.90 -11.22
C ASP A 242 -3.43 33.10 -10.10
N ILE A 243 -4.24 32.59 -9.15
CA ILE A 243 -3.74 31.87 -7.98
C ILE A 243 -3.13 30.54 -8.44
N GLN A 244 -1.89 30.30 -8.02
CA GLN A 244 -1.16 29.10 -8.41
C GLN A 244 -1.69 27.85 -7.70
N VAL A 245 -1.59 26.71 -8.38
CA VAL A 245 -1.94 25.40 -7.82
C VAL A 245 -1.13 25.13 -6.56
N GLY A 246 -1.80 24.68 -5.50
CA GLY A 246 -1.24 24.44 -4.16
C GLY A 246 -1.28 25.64 -3.21
N SER A 247 -1.73 26.82 -3.63
CA SER A 247 -1.89 28.01 -2.77
C SER A 247 -3.20 27.97 -1.96
N ILE A 248 -3.42 26.93 -1.15
CA ILE A 248 -4.69 26.66 -0.46
C ILE A 248 -5.16 27.83 0.41
N GLU A 249 -4.25 28.43 1.18
CA GLU A 249 -4.56 29.57 2.05
C GLU A 249 -5.06 30.79 1.26
N GLU A 250 -4.44 31.09 0.12
CA GLU A 250 -4.83 32.22 -0.74
C GLU A 250 -6.22 32.00 -1.37
N ILE A 251 -6.49 30.77 -1.80
CA ILE A 251 -7.81 30.37 -2.32
C ILE A 251 -8.86 30.49 -1.22
N GLN A 252 -8.57 29.97 -0.03
CA GLN A 252 -9.45 30.00 1.13
C GLN A 252 -9.79 31.44 1.56
N GLU A 253 -8.77 32.30 1.72
CA GLU A 253 -8.95 33.70 2.09
C GLU A 253 -9.84 34.44 1.09
N CYS A 254 -9.66 34.19 -0.21
CA CYS A 254 -10.46 34.81 -1.24
C CYS A 254 -11.90 34.26 -1.26
N ALA A 255 -12.06 32.94 -1.20
CA ALA A 255 -13.34 32.27 -1.28
C ALA A 255 -14.24 32.63 -0.08
N LEU A 256 -13.72 32.53 1.14
CA LEU A 256 -14.51 32.75 2.36
C LEU A 256 -14.80 34.24 2.66
N LYS A 257 -14.15 35.18 1.97
CA LYS A 257 -14.34 36.61 2.21
C LYS A 257 -15.78 37.07 1.96
N ASN A 258 -16.55 37.41 3.00
CA ASN A 258 -17.97 37.81 2.90
C ASN A 258 -18.95 36.67 2.55
N LEU A 259 -18.66 35.44 3.00
CA LEU A 259 -19.47 34.25 2.75
C LEU A 259 -20.19 33.78 4.04
#